data_AF-A0A4R5CUJ8-F1
#
_entry.id   AF-A0A4R5CUJ8-F1
#
_cell.length_a   1.000
_cell.length_b   1.000
_cell.length_c   1.000
_cell.angle_alpha   90.00
_cell.angle_beta   90.00
_cell.angle_gamma   90.00
#
_symmetry.space_group_name_H-M   'P 1'
#
loop_
_entity.id
_entity.type
_entity.pdbx_description
1 polymer ?
#
loop_
_entity_poly.entity_id
_entity_poly.type
_entity_poly.pdbx_seq_one_letter_code
_entity_poly.pdbx_strand_id
1 'polypeptide(L)'
;MKTKLIKTAVKGLYFTIDGKLWHKTAKREITPTANGKVRFNGKLYDLQKLITANTIDLKTKELKPALKIIPTIRELQKEGFKKSSVKGLYLSNQGKAYNQTTNRELTPSKRGYIAIFGKSYNLAKLILETYKKTPVRGGQIIFINGNDLDFDFNNLVYTTGLHYKAPSESEIVKCIRLYYEVPKKLNRQNILFKYYLNEIAVKRGFIGRYCESEFILFLEWLKPLRSSVTKAEISAKNGFSTTNGTNAINKYLTLLVNECMQDQNNGILKIKDFEPKPLTATQKLKITNQRLKDIGMSSQIPLRKSTPKKI
;
A
#
# COMPACT_ATOMS: atom_id res chain seq x y z
N MET A 1 -27.63 54.56 17.50
CA MET A 1 -26.30 53.93 17.69
C MET A 1 -26.25 53.25 19.06
N LYS A 2 -25.83 51.98 19.17
CA LYS A 2 -25.69 51.29 20.46
C LYS A 2 -24.35 51.72 21.10
N THR A 3 -24.40 52.59 22.11
CA THR A 3 -23.22 53.01 22.87
C THR A 3 -22.60 51.80 23.55
N LYS A 4 -21.35 51.43 23.21
CA LYS A 4 -20.64 50.36 23.93
C LYS A 4 -20.24 50.90 25.31
N LEU A 5 -20.55 50.12 26.35
CA LEU A 5 -20.33 50.49 27.75
C LEU A 5 -19.34 49.51 28.39
N ILE A 6 -18.27 50.02 28.98
CA ILE A 6 -17.26 49.29 29.74
C ILE A 6 -17.72 49.25 31.19
N LYS A 7 -17.76 48.06 31.81
CA LYS A 7 -18.17 47.90 33.21
C LYS A 7 -17.13 48.52 34.15
N THR A 8 -17.60 49.16 35.21
CA THR A 8 -16.75 49.51 36.36
C THR A 8 -16.92 48.51 37.50
N ALA A 9 -16.06 48.60 38.52
CA ALA A 9 -16.20 47.87 39.78
C ALA A 9 -17.53 48.17 40.52
N VAL A 10 -18.21 49.28 40.21
CA VAL A 10 -19.48 49.66 40.84
C VAL A 10 -20.65 49.23 39.95
N LYS A 11 -21.50 48.32 40.46
CA LYS A 11 -22.67 47.80 39.73
C LYS A 11 -23.61 48.94 39.32
N GLY A 12 -23.86 49.06 38.02
CA GLY A 12 -24.76 50.07 37.45
C GLY A 12 -24.04 51.30 36.86
N LEU A 13 -22.74 51.43 37.13
CA LEU A 13 -21.86 52.49 36.66
C LEU A 13 -20.91 51.95 35.58
N TYR A 14 -20.80 52.67 34.46
CA TYR A 14 -20.07 52.23 33.27
C TYR A 14 -19.22 53.38 32.71
N PHE A 15 -18.20 53.08 31.92
CA PHE A 15 -17.55 54.05 31.06
C PHE A 15 -18.03 53.90 29.62
N THR A 16 -18.20 55.01 28.92
CA THR A 16 -18.34 55.03 27.46
C THR A 16 -16.96 54.83 26.81
N ILE A 17 -16.93 54.56 25.50
CA ILE A 17 -15.66 54.48 24.75
C ILE A 17 -14.84 55.77 24.89
N ASP A 18 -15.53 56.91 24.96
CA ASP A 18 -14.90 58.24 25.06
C ASP A 18 -14.46 58.60 26.49
N GLY A 19 -14.42 57.62 27.40
CA GLY A 19 -13.96 57.79 28.78
C GLY A 19 -14.96 58.49 29.71
N LYS A 20 -16.16 58.82 29.24
CA LYS A 20 -17.20 59.46 30.06
C LYS A 20 -17.94 58.45 30.93
N LEU A 21 -18.28 58.83 32.15
CA LEU A 21 -19.00 57.97 33.09
C LEU A 21 -20.51 57.94 32.79
N TRP A 22 -21.10 56.75 32.82
CA TRP A 22 -22.47 56.50 32.37
C TRP A 22 -23.27 55.70 33.40
N HIS A 23 -24.47 56.20 33.72
CA HIS A 23 -25.45 55.49 34.52
C HIS A 23 -26.30 54.59 33.62
N LYS A 24 -26.18 53.26 33.75
CA LYS A 24 -26.90 52.34 32.86
C LYS A 24 -28.43 52.40 33.01
N THR A 25 -28.93 52.36 34.25
CA THR A 25 -30.38 52.39 34.53
C THR A 25 -31.03 53.72 34.14
N ALA A 26 -30.42 54.84 34.54
CA ALA A 26 -30.92 56.19 34.24
C ALA A 26 -30.56 56.68 32.81
N LYS A 27 -29.81 55.89 32.02
CA LYS A 27 -29.39 56.18 30.64
C LYS A 27 -28.85 57.60 30.45
N ARG A 28 -28.00 58.07 31.37
CA ARG A 28 -27.41 59.42 31.34
C ARG A 28 -25.93 59.40 31.69
N GLU A 29 -25.21 60.38 31.18
CA GLU A 29 -23.85 60.70 31.58
C GLU A 29 -23.84 61.28 33.01
N ILE A 30 -22.81 60.95 33.79
CA ILE A 30 -22.58 61.55 35.10
C ILE A 30 -21.30 62.38 35.02
N THR A 31 -21.46 63.68 35.22
CA THR A 31 -20.33 64.61 35.26
C THR A 31 -19.67 64.58 36.64
N PRO A 32 -18.33 64.53 36.72
CA PRO A 32 -17.62 64.65 37.98
C PRO A 32 -17.76 66.06 38.55
N THR A 33 -17.65 66.17 39.87
CA THR A 33 -17.49 67.46 40.55
C THR A 33 -16.08 68.02 40.30
N ALA A 34 -15.87 69.31 40.61
CA ALA A 34 -14.57 69.98 40.44
C ALA A 34 -13.38 69.23 41.09
N ASN A 35 -13.65 68.45 42.15
CA ASN A 35 -12.65 67.66 42.87
C ASN A 35 -12.46 66.24 42.30
N GLY A 36 -12.93 65.98 41.08
CA GLY A 36 -12.78 64.67 40.41
C GLY A 36 -13.60 63.54 41.03
N LYS A 37 -14.62 63.85 41.84
CA LYS A 37 -15.48 62.85 42.49
C LYS A 37 -16.85 62.77 41.84
N VAL A 38 -17.48 61.61 41.92
CA VAL A 38 -18.77 61.34 41.29
C VAL A 38 -19.76 60.77 42.30
N ARG A 39 -20.98 61.31 42.33
CA ARG A 39 -22.06 60.82 43.18
C ARG A 39 -22.92 59.80 42.43
N PHE A 40 -23.07 58.60 42.97
CA PHE A 40 -23.90 57.53 42.41
C PHE A 40 -24.61 56.78 43.54
N ASN A 41 -25.94 56.63 43.44
CA ASN A 41 -26.79 56.01 44.46
C ASN A 41 -26.49 56.51 45.90
N GLY A 42 -26.37 57.83 46.07
CA GLY A 42 -26.11 58.46 47.38
C GLY A 42 -24.66 58.39 47.87
N LYS A 43 -23.79 57.58 47.26
CA LYS A 43 -22.37 57.44 47.62
C LYS A 43 -21.47 58.25 46.70
N LEU A 44 -20.31 58.65 47.23
CA LEU A 44 -19.35 59.51 46.56
C LEU A 44 -18.11 58.69 46.20
N TYR A 45 -17.76 58.63 44.92
CA TYR A 45 -16.70 57.80 44.37
C TYR A 45 -15.60 58.67 43.75
N ASP A 46 -14.36 58.22 43.84
CA ASP A 46 -13.21 58.87 43.21
C ASP A 46 -13.06 58.35 41.77
N LEU A 47 -13.10 59.25 40.79
CA LEU A 47 -13.03 58.88 39.37
C LEU A 47 -11.69 58.23 39.01
N GLN A 48 -10.58 58.70 39.57
CA GLN A 48 -9.26 58.15 39.26
C GLN A 48 -9.14 56.72 39.78
N LYS A 49 -9.65 56.43 40.99
CA LYS A 49 -9.65 55.06 41.53
C LYS A 49 -10.50 54.11 40.70
N LEU A 50 -11.64 54.58 40.17
CA LEU A 50 -12.49 53.78 39.28
C LEU A 50 -11.82 53.48 37.93
N ILE A 51 -11.04 54.42 37.40
CA ILE A 51 -10.24 54.22 36.20
C ILE A 51 -9.15 53.18 36.47
N THR A 52 -8.31 53.40 37.50
CA THR A 52 -7.18 52.52 37.82
C THR A 52 -7.60 51.07 38.09
N ALA A 53 -8.70 50.87 38.82
CA ALA A 53 -9.23 49.52 39.07
C ALA A 53 -9.64 48.80 37.78
N ASN A 54 -10.21 49.51 36.80
CA ASN A 54 -10.57 48.90 35.51
C ASN A 54 -9.35 48.69 34.61
N THR A 55 -8.32 49.53 34.70
CA THR A 55 -7.05 49.35 33.96
C THR A 55 -6.30 48.10 34.44
N ILE A 56 -6.39 47.78 35.73
CA ILE A 56 -5.82 46.56 36.30
C ILE A 56 -6.57 45.32 35.78
N ASP A 57 -7.91 45.36 35.76
CA ASP A 57 -8.76 44.27 35.22
C ASP A 57 -8.64 44.04 33.70
N LEU A 58 -8.18 45.06 32.96
CA LEU A 58 -7.87 44.95 31.53
C LEU A 58 -6.48 44.34 31.27
N LYS A 59 -5.53 44.46 32.20
CA LYS A 59 -4.20 43.85 32.08
C LYS A 59 -4.17 42.38 32.51
N THR A 60 -5.09 41.94 33.37
CA THR A 60 -5.21 40.54 33.83
C THR A 60 -6.13 39.66 32.98
N LYS A 61 -6.80 40.22 31.96
CA LYS A 61 -7.42 39.40 30.90
C LYS A 61 -6.42 39.10 29.82
N GLU A 62 -5.57 38.10 30.08
CA GLU A 62 -4.89 37.36 29.02
C GLU A 62 -5.89 37.02 27.92
N LEU A 63 -5.49 37.26 26.67
CA LEU A 63 -6.21 36.81 25.49
C LEU A 63 -6.54 35.32 25.66
N LYS A 64 -7.82 34.99 25.79
CA LYS A 64 -8.26 33.60 25.61
C LYS A 64 -7.72 33.13 24.25
N PRO A 65 -6.99 32.00 24.18
CA PRO A 65 -6.53 31.49 22.90
C PRO A 65 -7.75 31.30 22.00
N ALA A 66 -7.63 31.75 20.74
CA ALA A 66 -8.67 31.57 19.75
C ALA A 66 -9.18 30.12 19.79
N LEU A 67 -10.51 29.95 19.87
CA LEU A 67 -11.15 28.64 19.77
C LEU A 67 -10.62 27.97 18.50
N LYS A 68 -9.87 26.87 18.65
CA LYS A 68 -9.45 26.04 17.52
C LYS A 68 -10.71 25.56 16.81
N ILE A 69 -11.01 26.15 15.66
CA ILE A 69 -12.08 25.71 14.79
C ILE A 69 -11.71 24.28 14.38
N ILE A 70 -12.51 23.30 14.80
CA ILE A 70 -12.33 21.90 14.41
C ILE A 70 -12.87 21.78 12.98
N PRO A 71 -12.00 21.53 11.98
CA PRO A 71 -12.46 21.41 10.61
C PRO A 71 -13.38 20.21 10.46
N THR A 72 -14.52 20.43 9.81
CA THR A 72 -15.45 19.37 9.43
C THR A 72 -14.86 18.51 8.32
N ILE A 73 -15.35 17.27 8.17
CA ILE A 73 -14.90 16.35 7.11
C ILE A 73 -15.06 16.98 5.71
N ARG A 74 -16.13 17.76 5.50
CA ARG A 74 -16.38 18.45 4.23
C ARG A 74 -15.35 19.53 3.94
N GLU A 75 -14.88 20.24 4.96
CA GLU A 75 -13.83 21.25 4.82
C GLU A 75 -12.49 20.59 4.49
N LEU A 76 -12.13 19.51 5.20
CA LEU A 76 -10.93 18.72 4.88
C LEU A 76 -10.96 18.20 3.43
N GLN A 77 -12.10 17.69 2.96
CA GLN A 77 -12.25 17.23 1.58
C GLN A 77 -12.10 18.36 0.55
N LYS A 78 -12.61 19.56 0.85
CA LYS A 78 -12.42 20.75 -0.01
C LYS A 78 -10.96 21.18 -0.07
N GLU A 79 -10.21 21.02 1.02
CA GLU A 79 -8.77 21.24 1.08
C GLU A 79 -7.95 20.13 0.42
N GLY A 80 -8.61 19.12 -0.15
CA GLY A 80 -7.97 18.05 -0.91
C GLY A 80 -7.57 16.83 -0.09
N PHE A 81 -7.99 16.73 1.18
CA PHE A 81 -7.75 15.55 2.00
C PHE A 81 -8.63 14.36 1.56
N LYS A 82 -8.03 13.17 1.55
CA LYS A 82 -8.70 11.89 1.30
C LYS A 82 -8.54 10.95 2.48
N LYS A 83 -9.58 10.14 2.73
CA LYS A 83 -9.57 9.10 3.75
C LYS A 83 -8.57 8.01 3.37
N SER A 84 -7.67 7.64 4.28
CA SER A 84 -6.72 6.55 4.08
C SER A 84 -7.26 5.20 4.59
N SER A 85 -6.48 4.13 4.41
CA SER A 85 -6.77 2.79 4.95
C SER A 85 -6.77 2.75 6.48
N VAL A 86 -6.07 3.69 7.14
CA VAL A 86 -5.99 3.78 8.60
C VAL A 86 -7.23 4.50 9.14
N LYS A 87 -7.94 3.86 10.09
CA LYS A 87 -9.17 4.40 10.68
C LYS A 87 -8.91 5.78 11.31
N GLY A 88 -9.71 6.77 10.89
CA GLY A 88 -9.64 8.13 11.41
C GLY A 88 -8.55 9.01 10.81
N LEU A 89 -7.77 8.50 9.84
CA LEU A 89 -6.69 9.26 9.19
C LEU A 89 -7.10 9.77 7.80
N TYR A 90 -6.93 11.07 7.61
CA TYR A 90 -7.06 11.76 6.32
C TYR A 90 -5.70 12.31 5.90
N LEU A 91 -5.37 12.19 4.62
CA LEU A 91 -4.10 12.63 4.05
C LEU A 91 -4.36 13.61 2.92
N SER A 92 -3.55 14.66 2.79
CA SER A 92 -3.51 15.52 1.61
C SER A 92 -2.52 14.98 0.57
N ASN A 93 -2.63 15.49 -0.66
CA ASN A 93 -1.71 15.16 -1.76
C ASN A 93 -0.28 15.68 -1.52
N GLN A 94 -0.12 16.71 -0.69
CA GLN A 94 1.14 17.33 -0.28
C GLN A 94 1.72 16.72 1.01
N GLY A 95 1.11 15.64 1.52
CA GLY A 95 1.58 14.92 2.71
C GLY A 95 1.26 15.57 4.05
N LYS A 96 0.20 16.37 4.14
CA LYS A 96 -0.41 16.70 5.43
C LYS A 96 -1.23 15.52 5.92
N ALA A 97 -1.15 15.22 7.21
CA ALA A 97 -1.91 14.15 7.85
C ALA A 97 -2.83 14.71 8.92
N TYR A 98 -4.10 14.35 8.91
CA TYR A 98 -5.10 14.79 9.87
C TYR A 98 -5.77 13.60 10.56
N ASN A 99 -5.76 13.59 11.89
CA ASN A 99 -6.44 12.59 12.70
C ASN A 99 -7.81 13.12 13.12
N GLN A 100 -8.86 12.54 12.56
CA GLN A 100 -10.25 12.87 12.85
C GLN A 100 -10.66 12.50 14.28
N THR A 101 -10.06 11.47 14.88
CA THR A 101 -10.42 11.05 16.25
C THR A 101 -9.89 12.04 17.28
N THR A 102 -8.70 12.60 17.07
CA THR A 102 -8.09 13.57 17.99
C THR A 102 -8.27 15.02 17.56
N ASN A 103 -8.84 15.26 16.37
CA ASN A 103 -9.00 16.56 15.72
C ASN A 103 -7.69 17.34 15.61
N ARG A 104 -6.60 16.65 15.23
CA ARG A 104 -5.25 17.24 15.13
C ARG A 104 -4.57 16.87 13.83
N GLU A 105 -3.83 17.82 13.29
CA GLU A 105 -2.80 17.53 12.30
C GLU A 105 -1.65 16.74 12.97
N LEU A 106 -1.15 15.75 12.25
CA LEU A 106 -0.04 14.91 12.64
C LEU A 106 1.20 15.36 11.89
N THR A 107 2.23 15.75 12.62
CA THR A 107 3.54 16.02 12.05
C THR A 107 4.30 14.70 11.88
N PRO A 108 4.84 14.39 10.69
CA PRO A 108 5.71 13.24 10.53
C PRO A 108 7.01 13.43 11.32
N SER A 109 7.55 12.32 11.82
CA SER A 109 8.90 12.29 12.39
C SER A 109 9.95 12.59 11.31
N LYS A 110 11.20 12.84 11.72
CA LYS A 110 12.34 13.01 10.80
C LYS A 110 12.53 11.86 9.81
N ARG A 111 12.01 10.66 10.13
CA ARG A 111 12.07 9.48 9.26
C ARG A 111 10.81 9.31 8.39
N GLY A 112 9.90 10.29 8.38
CA GLY A 112 8.66 10.26 7.61
C GLY A 112 7.56 9.37 8.18
N TYR A 113 7.56 9.11 9.50
CA TYR A 113 6.53 8.29 10.16
C TYR A 113 5.55 9.13 10.98
N ILE A 114 4.26 8.79 10.91
CA ILE A 114 3.19 9.33 11.76
C ILE A 114 2.71 8.27 12.75
N ALA A 115 2.35 8.67 13.97
CA ALA A 115 1.86 7.76 15.01
C ALA A 115 0.36 7.94 15.24
N ILE A 116 -0.39 6.84 15.17
CA ILE A 116 -1.84 6.81 15.40
C ILE A 116 -2.17 5.57 16.24
N PHE A 117 -2.88 5.79 17.36
CA PHE A 117 -3.25 4.72 18.32
C PHE A 117 -2.05 3.85 18.74
N GLY A 118 -0.89 4.46 19.01
CA GLY A 118 0.33 3.75 19.41
C GLY A 118 1.04 2.98 18.30
N LYS A 119 0.53 2.99 17.06
CA LYS A 119 1.18 2.38 15.89
C LYS A 119 1.80 3.44 15.00
N SER A 120 3.01 3.17 14.52
CA SER A 120 3.74 4.04 13.59
C SER A 120 3.49 3.60 12.15
N TYR A 121 3.16 4.56 11.29
CA TYR A 121 2.92 4.35 9.87
C TYR A 121 3.82 5.23 9.03
N ASN A 122 4.33 4.71 7.92
CA ASN A 122 5.12 5.50 6.97
C ASN A 122 4.19 6.38 6.13
N LEU A 123 4.35 7.70 6.23
CA LEU A 123 3.48 8.68 5.59
C LEU A 123 3.51 8.57 4.06
N ALA A 124 4.70 8.51 3.46
CA ALA A 124 4.85 8.39 2.01
C ALA A 124 4.14 7.16 1.43
N LYS A 125 4.23 6.02 2.11
CA LYS A 125 3.56 4.79 1.68
C LYS A 125 2.04 4.93 1.71
N LEU A 126 1.49 5.56 2.75
CA LEU A 126 0.05 5.80 2.86
C LEU A 126 -0.45 6.81 1.81
N ILE A 127 0.35 7.80 1.45
CA ILE A 127 0.03 8.76 0.38
C ILE A 127 -0.07 8.02 -0.96
N LEU A 128 0.90 7.16 -1.28
CA LEU A 128 0.88 6.33 -2.49
C LEU A 128 -0.34 5.40 -2.55
N GLU A 129 -0.71 4.80 -1.42
CA GLU A 129 -1.92 3.99 -1.33
C GLU A 129 -3.19 4.83 -1.56
N THR A 130 -3.28 5.98 -0.90
CA THR A 130 -4.49 6.82 -0.92
C THR A 130 -4.72 7.43 -2.30
N TYR A 131 -3.67 7.97 -2.93
CA TYR A 131 -3.74 8.75 -4.18
C TYR A 131 -3.40 7.95 -5.44
N LYS A 132 -2.39 7.07 -5.41
CA LYS A 132 -1.99 6.24 -6.57
C LYS A 132 -2.57 4.83 -6.56
N LYS A 133 -3.32 4.44 -5.52
CA LYS A 133 -3.87 3.07 -5.34
C LYS A 133 -2.79 1.98 -5.31
N THR A 134 -1.56 2.35 -4.96
CA THR A 134 -0.46 1.40 -4.79
C THR A 134 -0.51 0.80 -3.39
N PRO A 135 -0.65 -0.53 -3.23
CA PRO A 135 -0.78 -1.12 -1.90
C PRO A 135 0.48 -0.88 -1.05
N VAL A 136 0.27 -0.63 0.25
CA VAL A 136 1.38 -0.47 1.20
C VAL A 136 2.16 -1.77 1.28
N ARG A 137 3.45 -1.71 0.92
CA ARG A 137 4.36 -2.85 0.98
C ARG A 137 5.73 -2.52 1.59
N GLY A 138 6.50 -3.57 1.87
CA GLY A 138 7.94 -3.48 2.16
C GLY A 138 8.71 -2.89 0.97
N GLY A 139 9.82 -2.21 1.26
CA GLY A 139 10.61 -1.46 0.27
C GLY A 139 10.81 0.00 0.68
N GLN A 140 11.88 0.60 0.13
CA GLN A 140 12.20 2.02 0.30
C GLN A 140 11.35 2.87 -0.66
N ILE A 141 11.12 4.13 -0.27
CA ILE A 141 10.52 5.14 -1.12
C ILE A 141 11.64 6.07 -1.57
N ILE A 142 11.66 6.37 -2.87
CA ILE A 142 12.49 7.42 -3.46
C ILE A 142 11.63 8.66 -3.67
N PHE A 143 12.22 9.79 -3.32
CA PHE A 143 11.74 11.12 -3.67
C PHE A 143 12.42 11.50 -4.98
N ILE A 144 11.66 11.64 -6.06
CA ILE A 144 12.17 11.86 -7.43
C ILE A 144 13.05 13.12 -7.47
N ASN A 145 12.65 14.17 -6.77
CA ASN A 145 13.39 15.43 -6.68
C ASN A 145 14.54 15.42 -5.66
N GLY A 146 14.77 14.31 -4.96
CA GLY A 146 15.80 14.19 -3.91
C GLY A 146 15.48 14.88 -2.58
N ASN A 147 14.34 15.56 -2.45
CA ASN A 147 13.90 16.21 -1.22
C ASN A 147 13.02 15.28 -0.39
N ASP A 148 13.54 14.76 0.73
CA ASP A 148 12.87 13.80 1.62
C ASP A 148 11.75 14.41 2.48
N LEU A 149 11.55 15.72 2.38
CA LEU A 149 10.44 16.46 3.01
C LEU A 149 9.29 16.74 2.05
N ASP A 150 9.48 16.53 0.74
CA ASP A 150 8.44 16.76 -0.26
C ASP A 150 7.60 15.51 -0.51
N PHE A 151 6.53 15.38 0.27
CA PHE A 151 5.60 14.27 0.23
C PHE A 151 4.53 14.38 -0.87
N ASP A 152 4.71 15.22 -1.90
CA ASP A 152 3.81 15.22 -3.05
C ASP A 152 3.73 13.80 -3.64
N PHE A 153 2.51 13.27 -3.78
CA PHE A 153 2.31 11.92 -4.31
C PHE A 153 2.97 11.68 -5.68
N ASN A 154 3.15 12.71 -6.51
CA ASN A 154 3.86 12.63 -7.79
C ASN A 154 5.37 12.46 -7.59
N ASN A 155 5.92 13.03 -6.53
CA ASN A 155 7.33 12.95 -6.17
C ASN A 155 7.72 11.61 -5.53
N LEU A 156 6.74 10.79 -5.13
CA LEU A 156 6.97 9.52 -4.44
C LEU A 156 6.92 8.32 -5.40
N VAL A 157 7.93 7.46 -5.32
CA VAL A 157 7.99 6.17 -6.03
C VAL A 157 8.62 5.10 -5.14
N TYR A 158 8.14 3.87 -5.20
CA TYR A 158 8.82 2.74 -4.56
C TYR A 158 10.13 2.40 -5.29
N THR A 159 11.24 2.29 -4.57
CA THR A 159 12.54 1.86 -5.10
C THR A 159 12.47 0.48 -5.76
N THR A 160 11.70 -0.41 -5.16
CA THR A 160 11.48 -1.77 -5.67
C THR A 160 10.05 -1.91 -6.19
N GLY A 161 9.91 -2.52 -7.36
CA GLY A 161 8.60 -2.87 -7.95
C GLY A 161 7.75 -3.76 -7.02
N LEU A 162 6.48 -4.00 -7.39
CA LEU A 162 5.63 -4.97 -6.68
C LEU A 162 6.37 -6.29 -6.58
N HIS A 163 6.69 -6.76 -5.37
CA HIS A 163 7.32 -8.08 -5.21
C HIS A 163 6.30 -9.16 -5.53
N TYR A 164 6.36 -9.69 -6.75
CA TYR A 164 5.60 -10.84 -7.19
C TYR A 164 6.17 -12.08 -6.52
N LYS A 165 5.36 -12.69 -5.66
CA LYS A 165 5.63 -14.02 -5.13
C LYS A 165 5.57 -15.00 -6.30
N ALA A 166 6.59 -15.84 -6.43
CA ALA A 166 6.58 -16.92 -7.40
C ALA A 166 5.42 -17.89 -7.07
N PRO A 167 4.71 -18.42 -8.08
CA PRO A 167 3.75 -19.49 -7.85
C PRO A 167 4.44 -20.69 -7.21
N SER A 168 3.72 -21.40 -6.37
CA SER A 168 4.18 -22.65 -5.79
C SER A 168 4.45 -23.67 -6.89
N GLU A 169 5.33 -24.63 -6.63
CA GLU A 169 5.64 -25.66 -7.61
C GLU A 169 4.41 -26.52 -7.97
N SER A 170 3.55 -26.80 -6.99
CA SER A 170 2.29 -27.51 -7.21
C SER A 170 1.34 -26.75 -8.15
N GLU A 171 1.21 -25.43 -8.01
CA GLU A 171 0.41 -24.60 -8.92
C GLU A 171 0.95 -24.64 -10.35
N ILE A 172 2.27 -24.58 -10.52
CA ILE A 172 2.89 -24.63 -11.85
C ILE A 172 2.71 -26.01 -12.47
N VAL A 173 2.93 -27.09 -11.71
CA VAL A 173 2.70 -28.46 -12.18
C VAL A 173 1.21 -28.67 -12.52
N LYS A 174 0.30 -28.12 -11.72
CA LYS A 174 -1.14 -28.16 -12.00
C LYS A 174 -1.46 -27.45 -13.31
N CYS A 175 -0.90 -26.24 -13.53
CA CYS A 175 -0.99 -25.51 -14.78
C CYS A 175 -0.51 -26.37 -15.97
N ILE A 176 0.62 -27.06 -15.84
CA ILE A 176 1.12 -27.98 -16.88
C ILE A 176 0.13 -29.13 -17.14
N ARG A 177 -0.41 -29.72 -16.07
CA ARG A 177 -1.38 -30.83 -16.16
C ARG A 177 -2.72 -30.45 -16.77
N LEU A 178 -3.06 -29.16 -16.88
CA LEU A 178 -4.24 -28.73 -17.64
C LEU A 178 -4.06 -28.93 -19.16
N TYR A 179 -2.81 -28.97 -19.64
CA TYR A 179 -2.50 -29.10 -21.07
C TYR A 179 -1.92 -30.47 -21.43
N TYR A 180 -1.14 -31.08 -20.53
CA TYR A 180 -0.33 -32.26 -20.81
C TYR A 180 -0.52 -33.36 -19.77
N GLU A 181 -0.45 -34.62 -20.22
CA GLU A 181 -0.41 -35.80 -19.38
C GLU A 181 1.02 -36.00 -18.87
N VAL A 182 1.35 -35.38 -17.74
CA VAL A 182 2.72 -35.40 -17.18
C VAL A 182 2.83 -36.26 -15.93
N PRO A 183 3.99 -36.93 -15.70
CA PRO A 183 4.19 -37.75 -14.52
C PRO A 183 3.94 -36.99 -13.21
N LYS A 184 3.38 -37.66 -12.20
CA LYS A 184 3.14 -37.08 -10.86
C LYS A 184 4.42 -36.53 -10.20
N LYS A 185 5.59 -37.03 -10.60
CA LYS A 185 6.92 -36.61 -10.10
C LYS A 185 7.55 -35.46 -10.90
N LEU A 186 6.83 -34.83 -11.83
CA LEU A 186 7.34 -33.66 -12.55
C LEU A 186 7.68 -32.54 -11.54
N ASN A 187 8.89 -31.99 -11.66
CA ASN A 187 9.41 -30.94 -10.81
C ASN A 187 10.23 -29.93 -11.64
N ARG A 188 10.66 -28.83 -11.01
CA ARG A 188 11.44 -27.75 -11.66
C ARG A 188 12.80 -28.17 -12.20
N GLN A 189 13.37 -29.25 -11.66
CA GLN A 189 14.67 -29.77 -12.10
C GLN A 189 14.55 -30.59 -13.38
N ASN A 190 13.35 -31.04 -13.74
CA ASN A 190 13.12 -31.78 -14.96
C ASN A 190 13.34 -30.87 -16.18
N ILE A 191 14.14 -31.33 -17.14
CA ILE A 191 14.44 -30.59 -18.38
C ILE A 191 13.18 -30.24 -19.18
N LEU A 192 12.13 -31.07 -19.09
CA LEU A 192 10.86 -30.86 -19.77
C LEU A 192 9.97 -29.83 -19.06
N PHE A 193 10.26 -29.43 -17.83
CA PHE A 193 9.44 -28.50 -17.06
C PHE A 193 9.29 -27.15 -17.78
N LYS A 194 10.42 -26.55 -18.18
CA LYS A 194 10.43 -25.30 -18.94
C LYS A 194 9.86 -25.48 -20.35
N TYR A 195 10.08 -26.64 -20.95
CA TYR A 195 9.50 -26.97 -22.26
C TYR A 195 7.97 -26.91 -22.22
N TYR A 196 7.33 -27.58 -21.26
CA TYR A 196 5.87 -27.51 -21.13
C TYR A 196 5.37 -26.09 -20.89
N LEU A 197 6.03 -25.31 -20.04
CA LEU A 197 5.61 -23.93 -19.79
C LEU A 197 5.78 -23.03 -21.01
N ASN A 198 6.85 -23.23 -21.79
CA ASN A 198 7.06 -22.52 -23.05
C ASN A 198 5.92 -22.82 -24.03
N GLU A 199 5.60 -24.09 -24.23
CA GLU A 199 4.50 -24.51 -25.09
C GLU A 199 3.15 -23.95 -24.65
N ILE A 200 2.87 -23.90 -23.34
CA ILE A 200 1.64 -23.28 -22.82
C ILE A 200 1.61 -21.79 -23.13
N ALA A 201 2.72 -21.08 -22.91
CA ALA A 201 2.82 -19.66 -23.23
C ALA A 201 2.59 -19.39 -24.73
N VAL A 202 3.10 -20.27 -25.61
CA VAL A 202 2.84 -20.20 -27.06
C VAL A 202 1.37 -20.47 -27.37
N LYS A 203 0.80 -21.59 -26.88
CA LYS A 203 -0.60 -21.99 -27.14
C LYS A 203 -1.62 -20.95 -26.70
N ARG A 204 -1.34 -20.22 -25.62
CA ARG A 204 -2.20 -19.14 -25.09
C ARG A 204 -1.96 -17.78 -25.74
N GLY A 205 -1.09 -17.69 -26.76
CA GLY A 205 -0.66 -16.42 -27.34
C GLY A 205 -0.06 -15.46 -26.30
N PHE A 206 0.45 -15.98 -25.18
CA PHE A 206 0.93 -15.16 -24.06
C PHE A 206 2.16 -14.35 -24.46
N ILE A 207 3.03 -14.94 -25.29
CA ILE A 207 4.25 -14.29 -25.78
C ILE A 207 3.94 -13.03 -26.62
N GLY A 208 2.84 -13.04 -27.38
CA GLY A 208 2.43 -11.91 -28.21
C GLY A 208 1.72 -10.78 -27.45
N ARG A 209 1.40 -10.95 -26.16
CA ARG A 209 0.60 -9.99 -25.38
C ARG A 209 1.41 -8.96 -24.61
N TYR A 210 2.71 -9.20 -24.41
CA TYR A 210 3.57 -8.37 -23.56
C TYR A 210 4.76 -7.85 -24.36
N CYS A 211 5.04 -6.55 -24.23
CA CYS A 211 6.12 -5.85 -24.95
C CYS A 211 7.04 -5.08 -24.01
N GLU A 212 6.85 -5.18 -22.69
CA GLU A 212 7.70 -4.44 -21.74
C GLU A 212 9.13 -4.98 -21.76
N SER A 213 10.11 -4.11 -21.53
CA SER A 213 11.53 -4.48 -21.56
C SER A 213 11.88 -5.59 -20.57
N GLU A 214 11.21 -5.64 -19.42
CA GLU A 214 11.39 -6.68 -18.41
C GLU A 214 10.83 -8.06 -18.83
N PHE A 215 9.95 -8.12 -19.83
CA PHE A 215 9.36 -9.38 -20.33
C PHE A 215 10.41 -10.30 -20.96
N ILE A 216 11.48 -9.73 -21.52
CA ILE A 216 12.58 -10.51 -22.12
C ILE A 216 13.23 -11.47 -21.10
N LEU A 217 13.25 -11.09 -19.82
CA LEU A 217 13.78 -11.90 -18.74
C LEU A 217 12.96 -13.17 -18.55
N PHE A 218 11.64 -13.06 -18.66
CA PHE A 218 10.73 -14.19 -18.59
C PHE A 218 10.93 -15.12 -19.80
N LEU A 219 11.01 -14.57 -21.02
CA LEU A 219 11.25 -15.35 -22.23
C LEU A 219 12.59 -16.09 -22.18
N GLU A 220 13.66 -15.43 -21.72
CA GLU A 220 14.96 -16.07 -21.57
C GLU A 220 14.95 -17.15 -20.51
N TRP A 221 14.24 -16.93 -19.39
CA TRP A 221 14.06 -17.93 -18.35
C TRP A 221 13.27 -19.15 -18.83
N LEU A 222 12.30 -18.94 -19.72
CA LEU A 222 11.40 -19.96 -20.27
C LEU A 222 12.03 -20.79 -21.41
N LYS A 223 13.24 -20.45 -21.89
CA LYS A 223 13.90 -21.16 -22.98
C LYS A 223 14.01 -22.67 -22.67
N PRO A 224 13.47 -23.55 -23.53
CA PRO A 224 13.53 -24.99 -23.32
C PRO A 224 14.95 -25.52 -23.52
N LEU A 225 15.24 -26.68 -22.93
CA LEU A 225 16.41 -27.52 -23.22
C LEU A 225 17.80 -26.88 -23.00
N ARG A 226 17.88 -25.71 -22.37
CA ARG A 226 19.14 -25.14 -21.87
C ARG A 226 19.41 -25.60 -20.44
N SER A 227 20.70 -25.66 -20.07
CA SER A 227 21.12 -25.80 -18.67
C SER A 227 20.40 -24.78 -17.80
N SER A 228 20.14 -25.12 -16.54
CA SER A 228 19.35 -24.31 -15.60
C SER A 228 20.03 -22.97 -15.30
N VAL A 229 19.90 -21.99 -16.20
CA VAL A 229 20.35 -20.62 -15.97
C VAL A 229 19.52 -20.04 -14.83
N THR A 230 20.21 -19.54 -13.81
CA THR A 230 19.54 -18.99 -12.63
C THR A 230 18.87 -17.66 -12.97
N LYS A 231 17.85 -17.28 -12.20
CA LYS A 231 17.19 -15.97 -12.39
C LYS A 231 18.18 -14.81 -12.21
N ALA A 232 19.17 -14.98 -11.34
CA ALA A 232 20.22 -14.00 -11.10
C ALA A 232 21.11 -13.79 -12.33
N GLU A 233 21.56 -14.88 -12.96
CA GLU A 233 22.35 -14.83 -14.20
C GLU A 233 21.60 -14.15 -15.34
N ILE A 234 20.31 -14.48 -15.51
CA ILE A 234 19.46 -13.85 -16.53
C ILE A 234 19.30 -12.35 -16.24
N SER A 235 19.11 -11.99 -14.98
CA SER A 235 18.96 -10.58 -14.57
C SER A 235 20.23 -9.79 -14.92
N ALA A 236 21.41 -10.29 -14.51
CA ALA A 236 22.69 -9.65 -14.76
C ALA A 236 22.98 -9.49 -16.27
N LYS A 237 22.73 -10.55 -17.06
CA LYS A 237 22.94 -10.54 -18.51
C LYS A 237 22.14 -9.44 -19.23
N ASN A 238 20.97 -9.11 -18.72
CA ASN A 238 20.05 -8.14 -19.34
C ASN A 238 20.10 -6.76 -18.66
N GLY A 239 21.08 -6.50 -17.80
CA GLY A 239 21.25 -5.19 -17.16
C GLY A 239 20.29 -4.89 -16.01
N PHE A 240 19.66 -5.92 -15.42
CA PHE A 240 18.77 -5.78 -14.27
C PHE A 240 19.46 -6.20 -12.98
N SER A 241 19.06 -5.58 -11.86
CA SER A 241 19.41 -6.11 -10.54
C SER A 241 18.76 -7.49 -10.34
N THR A 242 19.44 -8.38 -9.61
CA THR A 242 18.93 -9.73 -9.30
C THR A 242 17.51 -9.71 -8.74
N THR A 243 17.23 -8.73 -7.87
CA THR A 243 15.91 -8.54 -7.26
C THR A 243 14.86 -8.18 -8.30
N ASN A 244 15.13 -7.19 -9.15
CA ASN A 244 14.18 -6.72 -10.15
C ASN A 244 13.94 -7.77 -11.23
N GLY A 245 15.00 -8.44 -11.70
CA GLY A 245 14.83 -9.46 -12.73
C GLY A 245 14.16 -10.74 -12.22
N THR A 246 14.45 -11.16 -10.98
CA THR A 246 13.69 -12.24 -10.32
C THR A 246 12.21 -11.87 -10.20
N ASN A 247 11.94 -10.61 -9.86
CA ASN A 247 10.60 -10.10 -9.71
C ASN A 247 9.82 -10.07 -11.03
N ALA A 248 10.45 -9.61 -12.11
CA ALA A 248 9.88 -9.62 -13.45
C ALA A 248 9.55 -11.04 -13.91
N ILE A 249 10.46 -11.99 -13.73
CA ILE A 249 10.20 -13.41 -14.06
C ILE A 249 9.01 -13.94 -13.27
N ASN A 250 8.91 -13.62 -11.97
CA ASN A 250 7.79 -14.03 -11.14
C ASN A 250 6.47 -13.39 -11.57
N LYS A 251 6.47 -12.10 -11.95
CA LYS A 251 5.28 -11.39 -12.46
C LYS A 251 4.64 -12.18 -13.60
N TYR A 252 5.39 -12.44 -14.66
CA TYR A 252 4.87 -13.10 -15.86
C TYR A 252 4.55 -14.58 -15.65
N LEU A 253 5.34 -15.28 -14.82
CA LEU A 253 5.02 -16.65 -14.43
C LEU A 253 3.70 -16.72 -13.66
N THR A 254 3.47 -15.80 -12.72
CA THR A 254 2.22 -15.72 -11.96
C THR A 254 1.04 -15.38 -12.86
N LEU A 255 1.19 -14.44 -13.79
CA LEU A 255 0.15 -14.11 -14.77
C LEU A 255 -0.24 -15.32 -15.62
N LEU A 256 0.75 -16.03 -16.19
CA LEU A 256 0.50 -17.23 -16.99
C LEU A 256 -0.23 -18.32 -16.20
N VAL A 257 0.21 -18.59 -14.97
CA VAL A 257 -0.43 -19.61 -14.11
C VAL A 257 -1.85 -19.20 -13.73
N ASN A 258 -2.06 -17.94 -13.35
CA ASN A 258 -3.37 -17.45 -12.95
C ASN A 258 -4.40 -17.56 -14.08
N GLU A 259 -4.01 -17.26 -15.32
CA GLU A 259 -4.88 -17.44 -16.48
C GLU A 259 -5.31 -18.90 -16.66
N CYS A 260 -4.36 -19.84 -16.58
CA CYS A 260 -4.69 -21.26 -16.68
C CYS A 260 -5.62 -21.73 -15.55
N MET A 261 -5.39 -21.23 -14.34
CA MET A 261 -6.21 -21.56 -13.17
C MET A 261 -7.62 -20.95 -13.27
N GLN A 262 -7.76 -19.75 -13.83
CA GLN A 262 -9.06 -19.14 -14.12
C GLN A 262 -9.86 -19.98 -15.11
N ASP A 263 -9.23 -20.43 -16.19
CA ASP A 263 -9.90 -21.30 -17.17
C ASP A 263 -10.32 -22.64 -16.57
N GLN A 264 -9.54 -23.18 -15.64
CA GLN A 264 -9.96 -24.35 -14.86
C GLN A 264 -11.20 -24.04 -14.01
N ASN A 265 -11.18 -22.93 -13.27
CA ASN A 265 -12.29 -22.54 -12.40
C ASN A 265 -13.58 -22.25 -13.21
N ASN A 266 -13.42 -21.75 -14.44
CA ASN A 266 -14.52 -21.53 -15.39
C ASN A 266 -14.98 -22.83 -16.09
N GLY A 267 -14.34 -23.97 -15.82
CA GLY A 267 -14.68 -25.27 -16.41
C GLY A 267 -14.18 -25.48 -17.85
N ILE A 268 -13.39 -24.56 -18.40
CA ILE A 268 -12.83 -24.63 -19.76
C ILE A 268 -11.73 -25.69 -19.84
N LEU A 269 -10.86 -25.74 -18.82
CA LEU A 269 -9.76 -26.70 -18.74
C LEU A 269 -9.99 -27.71 -17.62
N LYS A 270 -9.63 -28.97 -17.89
CA LYS A 270 -9.65 -30.06 -16.91
C LYS A 270 -8.24 -30.59 -16.69
N ILE A 271 -7.95 -31.02 -15.47
CA ILE A 271 -6.67 -31.66 -15.15
C ILE A 271 -6.61 -32.98 -15.93
N LYS A 272 -5.54 -33.16 -16.70
CA LYS A 272 -5.24 -34.42 -17.36
C LYS A 272 -4.53 -35.35 -16.37
N ASP A 273 -5.08 -36.54 -16.23
CA ASP A 273 -4.44 -37.59 -15.47
C ASP A 273 -3.27 -38.18 -16.24
N PHE A 274 -2.25 -38.59 -15.49
CA PHE A 274 -1.10 -39.23 -16.10
C PHE A 274 -1.42 -40.70 -16.34
N GLU A 275 -1.65 -41.05 -17.59
CA GLU A 275 -1.65 -42.44 -18.01
C GLU A 275 -0.22 -42.83 -18.38
N PRO A 276 0.46 -43.68 -17.58
CA PRO A 276 1.76 -44.18 -17.98
C PRO A 276 1.59 -44.92 -19.31
N LYS A 277 2.43 -44.57 -20.30
CA LYS A 277 2.43 -45.27 -21.59
C LYS A 277 2.43 -46.78 -21.35
N PRO A 278 1.60 -47.56 -22.08
CA PRO A 278 1.56 -48.99 -21.91
C PRO A 278 2.96 -49.58 -22.11
N LEU A 279 3.32 -50.56 -21.28
CA LEU A 279 4.60 -51.25 -21.38
C LEU A 279 4.81 -51.73 -22.82
N THR A 280 5.96 -51.41 -23.39
CA THR A 280 6.35 -51.92 -24.70
C THR A 280 6.46 -53.45 -24.66
N ALA A 281 6.27 -54.12 -25.80
CA ALA A 281 6.37 -55.59 -25.88
C ALA A 281 7.68 -56.13 -25.29
N THR A 282 8.79 -55.41 -25.50
CA THR A 282 10.11 -55.73 -24.95
C THR A 282 10.18 -55.59 -23.44
N GLN A 283 9.55 -54.58 -22.85
CA GLN A 283 9.48 -54.42 -21.39
C GLN A 283 8.60 -55.51 -20.76
N LYS A 284 7.47 -55.85 -21.38
CA LYS A 284 6.64 -56.99 -20.96
C LYS A 284 7.45 -58.29 -20.97
N LEU A 285 8.18 -58.56 -22.06
CA LEU A 285 9.07 -59.72 -22.18
C LEU A 285 10.17 -59.77 -21.12
N LYS A 286 10.80 -58.63 -20.80
CA LYS A 286 11.80 -58.55 -19.72
C LYS A 286 11.18 -58.90 -18.36
N ILE A 287 10.00 -58.38 -18.05
CA ILE A 287 9.29 -58.70 -16.81
C ILE A 287 8.92 -60.18 -16.76
N THR A 288 8.46 -60.76 -17.87
CA THR A 288 8.16 -62.20 -17.96
C THR A 288 9.40 -63.06 -17.75
N ASN A 289 10.53 -62.74 -18.39
CA ASN A 289 11.79 -63.47 -18.20
C ASN A 289 12.34 -63.35 -16.77
N GLN A 290 12.17 -62.19 -16.12
CA GLN A 290 12.52 -62.01 -14.71
C GLN A 290 11.68 -62.94 -13.83
N ARG A 291 10.36 -62.99 -14.04
CA ARG A 291 9.45 -63.90 -13.30
C ARG A 291 9.78 -65.37 -13.54
N LEU A 292 10.09 -65.77 -14.77
CA LEU A 292 10.49 -67.15 -15.10
C LEU A 292 11.77 -67.53 -14.33
N LYS A 293 12.74 -66.62 -14.25
CA LYS A 293 13.96 -66.80 -13.47
C LYS A 293 13.68 -66.90 -11.97
N ASP A 294 12.79 -66.07 -11.44
CA ASP A 294 12.43 -66.06 -10.02
C ASP A 294 11.69 -67.34 -9.60
N ILE A 295 10.99 -68.00 -10.54
CA ILE A 295 10.30 -69.29 -10.35
C ILE A 295 11.26 -70.48 -10.63
N GLY A 296 12.52 -70.22 -10.97
CA GLY A 296 13.53 -71.25 -11.21
C GLY A 296 13.44 -71.96 -12.57
N MET A 297 12.68 -71.41 -13.52
CA MET A 297 12.67 -71.91 -14.90
C MET A 297 13.91 -71.45 -15.67
N SER A 298 14.56 -72.39 -16.35
CA SER A 298 15.77 -72.14 -17.17
C SER A 298 15.47 -71.55 -18.55
N SER A 299 14.20 -71.51 -18.95
CA SER A 299 13.76 -71.00 -20.25
C SER A 299 13.64 -69.47 -20.25
N GLN A 300 14.37 -68.81 -21.16
CA GLN A 300 14.24 -67.38 -21.44
C GLN A 300 13.63 -67.17 -22.82
N ILE A 301 12.60 -66.32 -22.90
CA ILE A 301 12.03 -65.90 -24.19
C ILE A 301 12.99 -64.88 -24.83
N PRO A 302 13.50 -65.14 -26.04
CA PRO A 302 14.45 -64.24 -26.68
C PRO A 302 13.81 -62.88 -26.99
N LEU A 303 14.54 -61.80 -26.67
CA LEU A 303 14.08 -60.42 -26.84
C LEU A 303 13.99 -59.97 -28.32
N ARG A 304 14.56 -60.76 -29.24
CA ARG A 304 14.54 -60.54 -30.69
C ARG A 304 14.14 -61.85 -31.37
N LYS A 305 13.32 -61.78 -32.42
CA LYS A 305 13.08 -62.94 -33.30
C LYS A 305 14.41 -63.36 -33.92
N SER A 306 14.68 -64.66 -33.97
CA SER A 306 15.83 -65.17 -34.71
C SER A 306 15.64 -64.80 -36.18
N THR A 307 16.55 -64.01 -36.71
CA THR A 307 16.64 -63.81 -38.16
C THR A 307 17.15 -65.11 -38.77
N PRO A 308 16.45 -65.71 -39.73
CA PRO A 308 16.98 -66.88 -40.43
C PRO A 308 18.30 -66.48 -41.10
N LYS A 309 19.37 -67.22 -40.82
CA LYS A 309 20.62 -67.10 -41.57
C LYS A 309 20.30 -67.42 -43.01
N LYS A 310 20.56 -66.49 -43.93
CA LYS A 310 20.57 -66.80 -45.36
C LYS A 310 21.64 -67.88 -45.57
N ILE A 311 21.20 -69.05 -46.05
CA ILE A 311 22.03 -70.13 -46.56
C ILE A 311 22.50 -69.72 -47.96
#